data_AF-A0A509ECH6-F1
#
_entry.id   AF-A0A509ECH6-F1
#
_cell.length_a   1.000
_cell.length_b   1.000
_cell.length_c   1.000
_cell.angle_alpha   90.00
_cell.angle_beta   90.00
_cell.angle_gamma   90.00
#
_symmetry.space_group_name_H-M   'P 1'
#
loop_
_entity.id
_entity.type
_entity.pdbx_description
1 polymer ?
#
loop_
_entity_poly.entity_id
_entity_poly.type
_entity_poly.pdbx_seq_one_letter_code
_entity_poly.pdbx_strand_id
1 'polypeptide(L)'
;MKLLRTLALVALLPLVSSAALARPPMETNQLVDDGGVPIGTAASPMFVASGGSGVVVTQGPAATDTSANRWPVLAYQGGTWTFGLSGPIPAGSNVIGAVTQSGTWNFGLSGAIPTGSNVIGAVTQSGGPWTVQGVANGVPVTNTVRTNGINRSGTIGTTAVELIGPNGNRQGWKIKNDSTGDVWINFDTTATATAGSGNIKVPAGGYLASEPGFVETGTLSIIGSAAGLAITVREY
;
A
#
# COMPACT_ATOMS: atom_id res chain seq x y z
N MET A 1 -103.26 -17.95 -52.86
CA MET A 1 -102.39 -16.79 -52.55
C MET A 1 -101.03 -17.35 -52.13
N LYS A 2 -99.99 -17.13 -52.94
CA LYS A 2 -98.87 -16.18 -52.68
C LYS A 2 -98.03 -16.60 -51.47
N LEU A 3 -96.80 -17.10 -51.71
CA LEU A 3 -95.51 -16.39 -51.46
C LEU A 3 -95.16 -16.41 -49.95
N LEU A 4 -93.95 -16.67 -49.45
CA LEU A 4 -92.62 -16.36 -49.97
C LEU A 4 -91.57 -17.10 -49.11
N ARG A 5 -90.46 -17.48 -49.75
CA ARG A 5 -89.18 -17.91 -49.15
C ARG A 5 -88.65 -16.83 -48.20
N THR A 6 -87.80 -17.16 -47.23
CA THR A 6 -86.50 -16.47 -47.02
C THR A 6 -85.60 -17.31 -46.10
N LEU A 7 -84.41 -17.56 -46.62
CA LEU A 7 -83.24 -18.25 -46.10
C LEU A 7 -82.56 -17.39 -45.03
N ALA A 8 -82.19 -17.95 -43.87
CA ALA A 8 -81.34 -17.26 -42.89
C ALA A 8 -80.01 -18.04 -42.72
N LEU A 9 -79.06 -17.74 -43.59
CA LEU A 9 -77.65 -17.99 -43.39
C LEU A 9 -77.10 -16.82 -42.55
N VAL A 10 -76.91 -17.01 -41.25
CA VAL A 10 -76.25 -16.02 -40.38
C VAL A 10 -74.98 -16.63 -39.81
N ALA A 11 -73.89 -15.92 -40.05
CA ALA A 11 -72.52 -16.36 -39.92
C ALA A 11 -72.09 -16.62 -38.47
N LEU A 12 -71.37 -17.73 -38.26
CA LEU A 12 -70.47 -17.94 -37.13
C LEU A 12 -69.26 -17.00 -37.29
N LEU A 13 -69.36 -15.75 -36.82
CA LEU A 13 -68.17 -14.96 -36.48
C LEU A 13 -67.94 -15.12 -34.97
N PRO A 14 -66.77 -15.62 -34.52
CA PRO A 14 -66.43 -15.54 -33.11
C PRO A 14 -66.35 -14.08 -32.71
N LEU A 15 -67.19 -13.70 -31.74
CA LEU A 15 -67.09 -12.43 -31.02
C LEU A 15 -65.70 -12.38 -30.39
N VAL A 16 -64.76 -11.69 -31.04
CA VAL A 16 -63.56 -11.20 -30.37
C VAL A 16 -64.04 -10.06 -29.48
N SER A 17 -64.40 -10.39 -28.23
CA SER A 17 -64.63 -9.38 -27.22
C SER A 17 -63.31 -8.64 -27.03
N SER A 18 -63.24 -7.40 -27.51
CA SER A 18 -62.21 -6.46 -27.13
C SER A 18 -62.36 -6.20 -25.63
N ALA A 19 -61.77 -7.04 -24.80
CA ALA A 19 -61.48 -6.70 -23.43
C ALA A 19 -60.50 -5.54 -23.51
N ALA A 20 -61.03 -4.32 -23.53
CA ALA A 20 -60.26 -3.13 -23.29
C ALA A 20 -59.54 -3.38 -21.96
N LEU A 21 -58.22 -3.55 -22.01
CA LEU A 21 -57.39 -3.57 -20.81
C LEU A 21 -57.52 -2.18 -20.18
N ALA A 22 -58.55 -2.01 -19.36
CA ALA A 22 -58.68 -0.91 -18.44
C ALA A 22 -57.58 -1.12 -17.39
N ARG A 23 -56.37 -0.67 -17.71
CA ARG A 23 -55.26 -0.69 -16.78
C ARG A 23 -55.63 0.31 -15.66
N PRO A 24 -55.74 -0.13 -14.40
CA PRO A 24 -56.08 0.77 -13.30
C PRO A 24 -55.08 1.93 -13.27
N PRO A 25 -55.53 3.16 -12.91
CA PRO A 25 -54.64 4.29 -12.80
C PRO A 25 -53.52 3.94 -11.81
N MET A 26 -52.28 3.86 -12.31
CA MET A 26 -51.12 3.70 -11.45
C MET A 26 -50.93 5.00 -10.69
N GLU A 27 -50.86 4.94 -9.36
CA GLU A 27 -50.41 6.08 -8.57
C GLU A 27 -48.99 6.44 -9.00
N THR A 28 -48.71 7.74 -9.10
CA THR A 28 -47.64 8.38 -9.90
C THR A 28 -46.20 8.03 -9.49
N ASN A 29 -45.94 6.97 -8.73
CA ASN A 29 -44.60 6.56 -8.29
C ASN A 29 -44.45 5.06 -7.97
N GLN A 30 -45.34 4.18 -8.44
CA GLN A 30 -45.12 2.74 -8.26
C GLN A 30 -44.11 2.20 -9.28
N LEU A 31 -43.01 1.65 -8.77
CA LEU A 31 -42.11 0.81 -9.55
C LEU A 31 -42.86 -0.48 -9.89
N VAL A 32 -42.91 -0.82 -11.18
CA VAL A 32 -43.48 -2.08 -11.68
C VAL A 32 -42.39 -2.91 -12.32
N ASP A 33 -42.56 -4.22 -12.33
CA ASP A 33 -41.73 -5.11 -13.14
C ASP A 33 -42.06 -4.98 -14.64
N ASP A 34 -41.32 -5.70 -15.49
CA ASP A 34 -41.52 -5.69 -16.96
C ASP A 34 -42.91 -6.22 -17.38
N GLY A 35 -43.61 -6.92 -16.47
CA GLY A 35 -45.00 -7.36 -16.63
C GLY A 35 -46.03 -6.34 -16.16
N GLY A 36 -45.60 -5.20 -15.61
CA GLY A 36 -46.47 -4.18 -15.06
C GLY A 36 -47.03 -4.48 -13.67
N VAL A 37 -46.49 -5.48 -12.97
CA VAL A 37 -46.87 -5.83 -11.60
C VAL A 37 -46.12 -4.93 -10.62
N PRO A 38 -46.81 -4.23 -9.69
CA PRO A 38 -46.14 -3.40 -8.69
C PRO A 38 -45.12 -4.17 -7.86
N ILE A 39 -43.89 -3.66 -7.81
CA ILE A 39 -42.81 -4.18 -6.98
C ILE A 39 -42.99 -3.64 -5.57
N GLY A 40 -43.52 -4.48 -4.68
CA GLY A 40 -43.85 -4.15 -3.29
C GLY A 40 -45.37 -4.03 -3.09
N THR A 41 -45.88 -4.66 -2.04
CA THR A 41 -47.29 -4.50 -1.63
C THR A 41 -47.37 -3.49 -0.50
N ALA A 42 -48.57 -2.96 -0.21
CA ALA A 42 -48.76 -2.16 1.01
C ALA A 42 -48.38 -2.94 2.30
N ALA A 43 -48.42 -4.27 2.26
CA ALA A 43 -48.00 -5.15 3.35
C ALA A 43 -46.48 -5.43 3.36
N SER A 44 -45.76 -5.09 2.29
CA SER A 44 -44.30 -5.26 2.15
C SER A 44 -43.74 -4.17 1.22
N PRO A 45 -43.72 -2.90 1.67
CA PRO A 45 -43.19 -1.82 0.87
C PRO A 45 -41.68 -2.02 0.68
N MET A 46 -41.23 -1.93 -0.57
CA MET A 46 -39.81 -1.90 -0.86
C MET A 46 -39.30 -0.50 -0.52
N PHE A 47 -38.60 -0.37 0.62
CA PHE A 47 -38.02 0.91 1.02
C PHE A 47 -36.81 1.21 0.14
N VAL A 48 -37.01 2.05 -0.88
CA VAL A 48 -35.89 2.69 -1.60
C VAL A 48 -35.47 3.89 -0.77
N ALA A 49 -34.45 3.73 0.05
CA ALA A 49 -33.84 4.85 0.77
C ALA A 49 -33.05 5.72 -0.22
N SER A 50 -33.68 6.77 -0.73
CA SER A 50 -33.01 7.78 -1.54
C SER A 50 -32.40 8.87 -0.65
N GLY A 51 -31.07 8.91 -0.57
CA GLY A 51 -30.32 10.14 -0.33
C GLY A 51 -29.87 10.42 1.11
N GLY A 52 -28.60 10.12 1.39
CA GLY A 52 -27.88 10.58 2.58
C GLY A 52 -26.74 9.64 2.93
N SER A 53 -25.53 10.17 3.12
CA SER A 53 -24.40 9.42 3.68
C SER A 53 -24.83 8.81 5.02
N GLY A 54 -24.80 7.48 5.15
CA GLY A 54 -25.13 6.78 6.39
C GLY A 54 -26.47 6.02 6.44
N VAL A 55 -27.13 5.73 5.31
CA VAL A 55 -28.26 4.77 5.31
C VAL A 55 -27.77 3.39 5.75
N VAL A 56 -28.13 3.00 6.97
CA VAL A 56 -27.98 1.63 7.46
C VAL A 56 -29.10 0.82 6.81
N VAL A 57 -28.76 0.03 5.79
CA VAL A 57 -29.67 -1.02 5.30
C VAL A 57 -29.65 -2.13 6.34
N THR A 58 -30.54 -2.03 7.33
CA THR A 58 -30.81 -3.15 8.23
C THR A 58 -31.55 -4.19 7.40
N GLN A 59 -30.86 -5.24 6.96
CA GLN A 59 -31.56 -6.43 6.49
C GLN A 59 -32.49 -6.86 7.62
N GLY A 60 -33.80 -6.87 7.35
CA GLY A 60 -34.74 -7.58 8.22
C GLY A 60 -34.29 -9.03 8.40
N PRO A 61 -34.79 -9.73 9.44
CA PRO A 61 -34.39 -11.10 9.76
C PRO A 61 -34.38 -11.91 8.46
N ALA A 62 -33.21 -12.50 8.16
CA ALA A 62 -32.96 -13.18 6.91
C ALA A 62 -34.16 -14.07 6.58
N ALA A 63 -34.93 -13.68 5.57
CA ALA A 63 -35.81 -14.63 4.93
C ALA A 63 -34.92 -15.82 4.58
N THR A 64 -35.35 -17.01 4.95
CA THR A 64 -34.68 -18.29 4.67
C THR A 64 -34.80 -18.59 3.17
N ASP A 65 -34.41 -17.63 2.35
CA ASP A 65 -34.32 -17.74 0.92
C ASP A 65 -33.03 -18.52 0.63
N THR A 66 -33.24 -19.82 0.51
CA THR A 66 -32.22 -20.80 0.12
C THR A 66 -32.03 -20.85 -1.38
N SER A 67 -32.74 -20.03 -2.16
CA SER A 67 -32.48 -19.93 -3.58
C SER A 67 -31.12 -19.27 -3.77
N ALA A 68 -30.24 -19.92 -4.53
CA ALA A 68 -28.89 -19.44 -4.85
C ALA A 68 -28.88 -18.13 -5.66
N ASN A 69 -30.01 -17.45 -5.78
CA ASN A 69 -30.15 -16.13 -6.37
C ASN A 69 -29.76 -15.08 -5.33
N ARG A 70 -28.46 -15.04 -5.03
CA ARG A 70 -27.84 -13.91 -4.32
C ARG A 70 -28.25 -12.66 -5.07
N TRP A 71 -29.13 -11.87 -4.47
CA TRP A 71 -29.42 -10.52 -4.92
C TRP A 71 -28.08 -9.82 -5.09
N PRO A 72 -27.67 -9.49 -6.33
CA PRO A 72 -26.50 -8.66 -6.48
C PRO A 72 -26.90 -7.33 -5.86
N VAL A 73 -26.36 -7.03 -4.69
CA VAL A 73 -26.42 -5.68 -4.14
C VAL A 73 -25.60 -4.83 -5.10
N LEU A 74 -26.24 -4.34 -6.17
CA LEU A 74 -25.70 -3.34 -7.07
C LEU A 74 -25.67 -2.02 -6.28
N ALA A 75 -24.72 -1.90 -5.38
CA ALA A 75 -24.41 -0.65 -4.72
C ALA A 75 -23.60 0.21 -5.69
N TYR A 76 -24.26 0.81 -6.68
CA TYR A 76 -23.65 1.88 -7.48
C TYR A 76 -23.76 3.19 -6.69
N GLN A 77 -22.72 3.53 -5.92
CA GLN A 77 -22.64 4.83 -5.25
C GLN A 77 -21.22 5.38 -5.36
N GLY A 78 -21.07 6.54 -6.01
CA GLY A 78 -19.80 7.25 -6.18
C GLY A 78 -19.32 7.95 -4.92
N GLY A 79 -18.94 7.17 -3.89
CA GLY A 79 -18.43 7.68 -2.62
C GLY A 79 -17.37 6.76 -1.99
N THR A 80 -16.71 7.25 -0.96
CA THR A 80 -15.73 6.47 -0.17
C THR A 80 -16.48 5.44 0.68
N TRP A 81 -16.28 4.15 0.39
CA TRP A 81 -16.78 3.06 1.22
C TRP A 81 -15.76 2.73 2.30
N THR A 82 -16.18 2.81 3.57
CA THR A 82 -15.38 2.30 4.69
C THR A 82 -15.91 0.91 5.05
N PHE A 83 -15.15 -0.14 4.73
CA PHE A 83 -15.43 -1.48 5.24
C PHE A 83 -14.75 -1.63 6.60
N GLY A 84 -15.52 -1.46 7.67
CA GLY A 84 -15.06 -1.70 9.03
C GLY A 84 -15.56 -3.05 9.54
N LEU A 85 -14.66 -3.94 9.93
CA LEU A 85 -15.00 -5.09 10.75
C LEU A 85 -14.90 -4.65 12.21
N SER A 86 -16.03 -4.61 12.94
CA SER A 86 -16.08 -4.18 14.35
C SER A 86 -15.78 -5.31 15.34
N GLY A 87 -15.44 -6.51 14.86
CA GLY A 87 -15.10 -7.66 15.69
C GLY A 87 -13.90 -8.45 15.15
N PRO A 88 -13.31 -9.32 15.98
CA PRO A 88 -12.23 -10.20 15.53
C PRO A 88 -12.71 -11.08 14.38
N ILE A 89 -11.89 -11.17 13.34
CA ILE A 89 -12.14 -12.09 12.22
C ILE A 89 -12.04 -13.51 12.78
N PRO A 90 -13.05 -14.38 12.61
CA PRO A 90 -12.97 -15.76 13.04
C PRO A 90 -11.72 -16.46 12.46
N ALA A 91 -11.13 -17.36 13.24
CA ALA A 91 -10.01 -18.17 12.76
C ALA A 91 -10.44 -18.97 11.50
N GLY A 92 -9.59 -18.99 10.48
CA GLY A 92 -9.84 -19.73 9.23
C GLY A 92 -9.50 -18.93 7.96
N SER A 93 -9.86 -19.49 6.80
CA SER A 93 -9.74 -18.81 5.51
C SER A 93 -10.87 -17.79 5.37
N ASN A 94 -10.51 -16.51 5.40
CA ASN A 94 -11.43 -15.41 5.18
C ASN A 94 -11.10 -14.81 3.81
N VAL A 95 -12.05 -14.85 2.88
CA VAL A 95 -11.89 -14.32 1.53
C VAL A 95 -12.70 -13.03 1.41
N ILE A 96 -12.01 -11.91 1.32
CA ILE A 96 -12.61 -10.70 0.74
C ILE A 96 -12.61 -10.93 -0.76
N GLY A 97 -13.78 -10.83 -1.41
CA GLY A 97 -13.91 -11.06 -2.85
C GLY A 97 -13.04 -10.12 -3.70
N ALA A 98 -13.08 -10.28 -5.02
CA ALA A 98 -12.36 -9.40 -5.94
C ALA A 98 -12.82 -7.94 -5.74
N VAL A 99 -11.92 -7.09 -5.26
CA VAL A 99 -12.18 -5.65 -5.16
C VAL A 99 -11.52 -4.97 -6.35
N THR A 100 -12.33 -4.34 -7.21
CA THR A 100 -11.85 -3.46 -8.28
C THR A 100 -12.11 -2.03 -7.86
N GLN A 101 -11.05 -1.26 -7.60
CA GLN A 101 -11.16 0.13 -7.22
C GLN A 101 -10.06 0.96 -7.88
N SER A 102 -10.39 2.17 -8.30
CA SER A 102 -9.43 3.18 -8.75
C SER A 102 -8.97 4.07 -7.60
N GLY A 103 -7.67 4.34 -7.49
CA GLY A 103 -7.08 5.29 -6.53
C GLY A 103 -6.07 4.68 -5.56
N THR A 104 -5.63 5.47 -4.58
CA THR A 104 -4.64 5.05 -3.58
C THR A 104 -5.29 4.19 -2.51
N TRP A 105 -4.83 2.94 -2.38
CA TRP A 105 -5.17 2.05 -1.26
C TRP A 105 -4.17 2.23 -0.13
N ASN A 106 -4.64 2.63 1.04
CA ASN A 106 -3.85 2.57 2.27
C ASN A 106 -4.27 1.32 3.04
N PHE A 107 -3.45 0.25 2.98
CA PHE A 107 -3.64 -0.93 3.82
C PHE A 107 -2.87 -0.75 5.12
N GLY A 108 -3.56 -0.36 6.19
CA GLY A 108 -2.98 -0.26 7.53
C GLY A 108 -3.17 -1.54 8.32
N LEU A 109 -2.09 -2.17 8.75
CA LEU A 109 -2.13 -3.22 9.77
C LEU A 109 -1.88 -2.57 11.13
N SER A 110 -2.95 -2.25 11.87
CA SER A 110 -2.84 -1.74 13.24
C SER A 110 -2.79 -2.90 14.23
N GLY A 111 -1.66 -3.60 14.30
CA GLY A 111 -1.46 -4.71 15.23
C GLY A 111 -0.25 -5.57 14.88
N ALA A 112 0.22 -6.35 15.85
CA ALA A 112 1.22 -7.36 15.58
C ALA A 112 0.64 -8.40 14.60
N ILE A 113 1.34 -8.65 13.50
CA ILE A 113 1.02 -9.76 12.62
C ILE A 113 1.34 -11.04 13.40
N PRO A 114 0.41 -12.01 13.53
CA PRO A 114 0.67 -13.27 14.21
C PRO A 114 1.94 -13.95 13.68
N THR A 115 2.68 -14.62 14.56
CA THR A 115 3.88 -15.37 14.16
C THR A 115 3.53 -16.45 13.13
N GLY A 116 4.34 -16.57 12.07
CA GLY A 116 4.13 -17.55 10.99
C GLY A 116 4.28 -16.96 9.59
N SER A 117 3.93 -17.77 8.58
CA SER A 117 3.89 -17.33 7.18
C SER A 117 2.63 -16.48 6.96
N ASN A 118 2.82 -15.19 6.80
CA ASN A 118 1.74 -14.27 6.46
C ASN A 118 1.89 -13.89 5.00
N VAL A 119 0.95 -14.33 4.17
CA VAL A 119 0.93 -14.02 2.74
C VAL A 119 -0.05 -12.87 2.54
N ILE A 120 0.48 -11.67 2.34
CA ILE A 120 -0.26 -10.63 1.62
C ILE A 120 -0.23 -11.09 0.17
N GLY A 121 -1.40 -11.39 -0.41
CA GLY A 121 -1.52 -12.04 -1.73
C GLY A 121 -0.72 -11.37 -2.85
N ALA A 122 -0.69 -11.98 -4.04
CA ALA A 122 0.05 -11.45 -5.19
C ALA A 122 -0.42 -10.01 -5.53
N VAL A 123 0.40 -9.01 -5.17
CA VAL A 123 0.13 -7.61 -5.51
C VAL A 123 0.71 -7.35 -6.89
N THR A 124 -0.16 -7.06 -7.86
CA THR A 124 0.26 -6.65 -9.21
C THR A 124 0.21 -5.13 -9.30
N GLN A 125 1.37 -4.48 -9.47
CA GLN A 125 1.44 -3.03 -9.70
C GLN A 125 1.36 -2.75 -11.21
N SER A 126 0.44 -1.89 -11.64
CA SER A 126 0.24 -1.55 -13.06
C SER A 126 1.19 -0.47 -13.59
N GLY A 127 2.19 -0.03 -12.81
CA GLY A 127 3.19 0.95 -13.25
C GLY A 127 4.06 1.52 -12.13
N GLY A 128 5.33 1.77 -12.45
CA GLY A 128 6.35 2.32 -11.53
C GLY A 128 7.12 1.26 -10.73
N PRO A 129 8.31 1.59 -10.20
CA PRO A 129 9.05 0.69 -9.32
C PRO A 129 8.36 0.59 -7.95
N TRP A 130 8.39 -0.61 -7.37
CA TRP A 130 8.02 -0.84 -5.97
C TRP A 130 9.01 -0.10 -5.07
N THR A 131 8.52 0.74 -4.17
CA THR A 131 9.31 1.23 -3.04
C THR A 131 8.92 0.45 -1.80
N VAL A 132 9.71 -0.57 -1.45
CA VAL A 132 9.58 -1.25 -0.17
C VAL A 132 10.45 -0.50 0.83
N GLN A 133 9.83 0.18 1.79
CA GLN A 133 10.57 0.74 2.92
C GLN A 133 10.71 -0.36 3.98
N GLY A 134 11.92 -0.92 4.09
CA GLY A 134 12.23 -1.83 5.18
C GLY A 134 12.02 -1.10 6.51
N VAL A 135 11.25 -1.71 7.41
CA VAL A 135 11.12 -1.28 8.81
C VAL A 135 11.92 -2.26 9.65
N ALA A 136 12.99 -1.79 10.28
CA ALA A 136 13.69 -2.54 11.31
C ALA A 136 13.14 -2.08 12.66
N ASN A 137 12.58 -3.01 13.46
CA ASN A 137 11.94 -2.69 14.74
C ASN A 137 10.84 -1.60 14.65
N GLY A 138 10.11 -1.54 13.53
CA GLY A 138 9.07 -0.53 13.32
C GLY A 138 9.59 0.87 12.98
N VAL A 139 10.91 1.07 12.86
CA VAL A 139 11.50 2.32 12.40
C VAL A 139 11.84 2.19 10.92
N PRO A 140 11.36 3.09 10.07
CA PRO A 140 11.72 3.06 8.67
C PRO A 140 13.24 3.20 8.50
N VAL A 141 13.86 2.31 7.71
CA VAL A 141 15.26 2.45 7.33
C VAL A 141 15.33 3.63 6.37
N THR A 142 15.63 4.81 6.91
CA THR A 142 15.82 6.02 6.12
C THR A 142 17.17 5.91 5.43
N ASN A 143 17.16 5.86 4.09
CA ASN A 143 18.36 6.11 3.30
C ASN A 143 18.74 7.57 3.46
N THR A 144 19.55 7.89 4.47
CA THR A 144 20.08 9.24 4.64
C THR A 144 21.06 9.50 3.50
N VAL A 145 20.65 10.32 2.53
CA VAL A 145 21.54 10.83 1.49
C VAL A 145 22.58 11.70 2.20
N ARG A 146 23.84 11.28 2.17
CA ARG A 146 24.93 12.05 2.77
C ARG A 146 25.12 13.35 1.99
N THR A 147 25.09 14.49 2.67
CA THR A 147 25.33 15.81 2.09
C THR A 147 26.77 15.98 1.58
N ASN A 148 27.08 17.12 0.94
CA ASN A 148 28.43 17.42 0.45
C ASN A 148 29.48 17.26 1.56
N GLY A 149 30.27 16.19 1.50
CA GLY A 149 31.29 15.92 2.51
C GLY A 149 32.46 16.91 2.48
N ILE A 150 33.05 17.15 3.65
CA ILE A 150 34.24 18.00 3.86
C ILE A 150 35.48 17.24 3.40
N ASN A 151 36.31 17.88 2.57
CA ASN A 151 37.60 17.32 2.15
C ASN A 151 38.64 17.45 3.27
N ARG A 152 39.27 16.32 3.64
CA ARG A 152 40.33 16.22 4.66
C ARG A 152 41.63 15.61 4.08
N SER A 153 41.77 15.63 2.75
CA SER A 153 42.92 15.04 2.04
C SER A 153 44.22 15.80 2.35
N GLY A 154 45.36 15.12 2.27
CA GLY A 154 46.65 15.72 2.57
C GLY A 154 47.81 14.75 2.45
N THR A 155 48.96 15.14 2.99
CA THR A 155 50.17 14.31 3.09
C THR A 155 50.44 13.96 4.55
N ILE A 156 50.71 12.69 4.84
CA ILE A 156 50.95 12.19 6.19
C ILE A 156 52.44 11.91 6.42
N GLY A 157 52.88 12.17 7.64
CA GLY A 157 54.25 11.94 8.13
C GLY A 157 54.41 10.63 8.90
N THR A 158 55.61 10.43 9.45
CA THR A 158 55.91 9.36 10.42
C THR A 158 55.52 9.71 11.86
N THR A 159 54.99 10.91 12.08
CA THR A 159 54.39 11.31 13.35
C THR A 159 52.89 11.27 13.17
N ALA A 160 52.19 10.66 14.12
CA ALA A 160 50.75 10.62 14.10
C ALA A 160 50.15 12.03 14.15
N VAL A 161 49.13 12.26 13.33
CA VAL A 161 48.41 13.52 13.26
C VAL A 161 46.91 13.27 13.37
N GLU A 162 46.19 14.26 13.90
CA GLU A 162 44.74 14.28 13.81
C GLU A 162 44.34 14.49 12.34
N LEU A 163 43.61 13.52 11.77
CA LEU A 163 43.09 13.58 10.41
C LEU A 163 41.68 14.18 10.38
N ILE A 164 40.85 13.74 11.33
CA ILE A 164 39.48 14.23 11.52
C ILE A 164 39.25 14.42 13.02
N GLY A 165 38.96 15.65 13.45
CA GLY A 165 38.60 15.95 14.84
C GLY A 165 37.25 15.36 15.26
N PRO A 166 36.85 15.43 16.53
CA PRO A 166 35.60 14.84 17.01
C PRO A 166 34.37 15.56 16.43
N ASN A 167 33.37 14.80 15.97
CA ASN A 167 32.13 15.30 15.36
C ASN A 167 30.94 14.39 15.68
N GLY A 168 30.05 14.85 16.56
CA GLY A 168 28.84 14.12 16.96
C GLY A 168 27.77 14.00 15.85
N ASN A 169 27.86 14.80 14.78
CA ASN A 169 26.91 14.79 13.67
C ASN A 169 27.46 14.08 12.42
N ARG A 170 28.59 13.36 12.55
CA ARG A 170 29.21 12.64 11.43
C ARG A 170 28.24 11.57 10.89
N GLN A 171 28.07 11.55 9.58
CA GLN A 171 27.29 10.57 8.81
C GLN A 171 28.19 9.54 8.12
N GLY A 172 29.49 9.80 8.09
CA GLY A 172 30.54 8.79 7.92
C GLY A 172 31.80 9.38 7.31
N TRP A 173 32.70 8.52 6.86
CA TRP A 173 33.98 8.96 6.30
C TRP A 173 34.52 7.92 5.32
N LYS A 174 35.44 8.36 4.47
CA LYS A 174 36.20 7.49 3.57
C LYS A 174 37.62 7.99 3.42
N ILE A 175 38.56 7.05 3.36
CA ILE A 175 40.00 7.28 3.25
C ILE A 175 40.52 6.37 2.14
N LYS A 176 41.30 6.95 1.23
CA LYS A 176 42.09 6.23 0.23
C LYS A 176 43.56 6.58 0.44
N ASN A 177 44.40 5.57 0.50
CA ASN A 177 45.84 5.74 0.51
C ASN A 177 46.31 5.85 -0.95
N ASP A 178 46.63 7.06 -1.41
CA ASP A 178 47.10 7.33 -2.78
C ASP A 178 48.63 7.27 -2.88
N SER A 179 49.30 6.79 -1.83
CA SER A 179 50.75 6.69 -1.75
C SER A 179 51.26 5.28 -2.04
N THR A 180 52.59 5.15 -2.08
CA THR A 180 53.31 3.87 -2.19
C THR A 180 53.65 3.23 -0.84
N GLY A 181 53.40 3.94 0.27
CA GLY A 181 53.64 3.46 1.63
C GLY A 181 52.35 3.02 2.32
N ASP A 182 52.48 2.35 3.45
CA ASP A 182 51.33 1.96 4.27
C ASP A 182 50.96 3.09 5.24
N VAL A 183 49.67 3.20 5.57
CA VAL A 183 49.19 4.09 6.64
C VAL A 183 48.43 3.30 7.69
N TRP A 184 48.43 3.77 8.93
CA TRP A 184 47.66 3.20 10.03
C TRP A 184 46.74 4.24 10.62
N ILE A 185 45.49 3.85 10.89
CA ILE A 185 44.44 4.72 11.41
C ILE A 185 44.01 4.21 12.78
N ASN A 186 43.84 5.14 13.73
CA ASN A 186 43.22 4.89 15.02
C ASN A 186 41.90 5.66 15.13
N PHE A 187 40.87 5.02 15.69
CA PHE A 187 39.53 5.56 15.89
C PHE A 187 39.21 5.86 17.36
N ASP A 188 40.11 5.51 18.28
CA ASP A 188 39.96 5.81 19.69
C ASP A 188 40.24 7.30 19.94
N THR A 189 39.30 7.96 20.59
CA THR A 189 39.27 9.41 20.86
C THR A 189 40.50 9.93 21.59
N THR A 190 41.26 9.05 22.25
CA THR A 190 42.44 9.41 23.02
C THR A 190 43.74 8.83 22.47
N ALA A 191 43.67 7.95 21.47
CA ALA A 191 44.80 7.17 21.04
C ALA A 191 45.48 7.75 19.79
N THR A 192 46.80 7.80 19.86
CA THR A 192 47.68 8.27 18.80
C THR A 192 48.06 7.07 17.91
N ALA A 193 47.81 7.16 16.61
CA ALA A 193 48.14 6.08 15.68
C ALA A 193 49.63 5.69 15.76
N THR A 194 49.91 4.39 15.84
CA THR A 194 51.24 3.80 15.96
C THR A 194 51.35 2.61 15.02
N ALA A 195 52.41 2.51 14.23
CA ALA A 195 52.58 1.37 13.33
C ALA A 195 52.59 0.04 14.12
N GLY A 196 51.71 -0.91 13.76
CA GLY A 196 51.66 -2.26 14.34
C GLY A 196 50.90 -2.45 15.66
N SER A 197 50.33 -1.41 16.27
CA SER A 197 49.72 -1.49 17.61
C SER A 197 48.20 -1.24 17.62
N GLY A 198 47.40 -2.25 17.23
CA GLY A 198 45.93 -2.18 17.33
C GLY A 198 45.25 -1.19 16.35
N ASN A 199 46.02 -0.58 15.46
CA ASN A 199 45.53 0.35 14.45
C ASN A 199 45.16 -0.38 13.16
N ILE A 200 44.19 0.16 12.42
CA ILE A 200 43.78 -0.40 11.14
C ILE A 200 44.78 0.03 10.06
N LYS A 201 45.47 -0.94 9.47
CA LYS A 201 46.36 -0.72 8.34
C LYS A 201 45.53 -0.48 7.06
N VAL A 202 45.81 0.61 6.36
CA VAL A 202 45.38 0.83 4.98
C VAL A 202 46.61 0.74 4.08
N PRO A 203 46.79 -0.39 3.36
CA PRO A 203 47.95 -0.58 2.52
C PRO A 203 48.10 0.50 1.45
N ALA A 204 49.28 0.60 0.83
CA ALA A 204 49.47 1.42 -0.37
C ALA A 204 48.38 1.13 -1.43
N GLY A 205 47.73 2.18 -1.95
CA GLY A 205 46.58 2.06 -2.87
C GLY A 205 45.26 1.61 -2.22
N GLY A 206 45.25 1.30 -0.92
CA GLY A 206 44.11 0.77 -0.18
C GLY A 206 43.00 1.79 0.06
N TYR A 207 41.84 1.28 0.46
CA TYR A 207 40.64 2.06 0.75
C TYR A 207 39.98 1.57 2.06
N LEU A 208 39.51 2.51 2.87
CA LEU A 208 38.77 2.24 4.10
C LEU A 208 37.61 3.25 4.23
N ALA A 209 36.47 2.81 4.75
CA ALA A 209 35.32 3.67 5.01
C ALA A 209 34.58 3.22 6.27
N SER A 210 33.81 4.14 6.86
CA SER A 210 32.92 3.87 7.99
C SER A 210 31.92 2.76 7.66
N GLU A 211 31.62 1.91 8.63
CA GLU A 211 30.66 0.82 8.46
C GLU A 211 29.23 1.33 8.18
N PRO A 212 28.42 0.59 7.39
CA PRO A 212 27.01 0.93 7.24
C PRO A 212 26.27 0.83 8.58
N GLY A 213 25.69 1.94 9.04
CA GLY A 213 24.88 1.98 10.26
C GLY A 213 25.67 2.25 11.55
N PHE A 214 27.00 2.31 11.49
CA PHE A 214 27.85 2.72 12.62
C PHE A 214 28.86 3.76 12.14
N VAL A 215 28.93 4.90 12.84
CA VAL A 215 29.87 5.97 12.54
C VAL A 215 30.61 6.35 13.81
N GLU A 216 31.93 6.26 13.74
CA GLU A 216 32.81 6.75 14.77
C GLU A 216 32.72 8.28 14.80
N THR A 217 32.28 8.84 15.93
CA THR A 217 32.15 10.29 16.14
C THR A 217 33.39 10.91 16.81
N GLY A 218 34.32 10.06 17.25
CA GLY A 218 35.57 10.46 17.88
C GLY A 218 36.60 11.03 16.92
N THR A 219 37.78 11.35 17.46
CA THR A 219 38.95 11.74 16.68
C THR A 219 39.46 10.54 15.87
N LEU A 220 39.83 10.78 14.61
CA LEU A 220 40.60 9.83 13.80
C LEU A 220 42.03 10.34 13.69
N SER A 221 43.00 9.56 14.18
CA SER A 221 44.42 9.84 14.00
C SER A 221 45.05 8.93 12.95
N ILE A 222 46.07 9.42 12.26
CA ILE A 222 46.75 8.69 11.18
C ILE A 222 48.26 8.87 11.25
N ILE A 223 48.99 7.81 10.91
CA ILE A 223 50.46 7.79 10.78
C ILE A 223 50.86 7.04 9.51
N GLY A 224 51.90 7.51 8.84
CA GLY A 224 52.47 6.88 7.66
C GLY A 224 53.71 6.04 7.98
N SER A 225 53.98 5.04 7.13
CA SER A 225 55.22 4.25 7.20
C SER A 225 56.46 5.07 6.81
N ALA A 226 56.25 6.17 6.09
CA ALA A 226 57.24 7.14 5.68
C ALA A 226 56.61 8.55 5.68
N ALA A 227 57.42 9.58 5.49
CA ALA A 227 56.92 10.94 5.32
C ALA A 227 56.44 11.20 3.88
N GLY A 228 55.46 12.11 3.74
CA GLY A 228 54.98 12.55 2.43
C GLY A 228 53.99 11.59 1.76
N LEU A 229 53.34 10.71 2.52
CA LEU A 229 52.35 9.77 1.97
C LEU A 229 51.04 10.52 1.67
N ALA A 230 50.69 10.63 0.39
CA ALA A 230 49.45 11.25 -0.06
C ALA A 230 48.23 10.38 0.26
N ILE A 231 47.17 11.02 0.78
CA ILE A 231 45.88 10.38 1.05
C ILE A 231 44.72 11.24 0.54
N THR A 232 43.64 10.60 0.12
CA THR A 232 42.35 11.24 -0.15
C THR A 232 41.37 10.92 0.95
N VAL A 233 40.78 11.94 1.57
CA VAL A 233 39.86 11.78 2.69
C VAL A 233 38.63 12.66 2.52
N ARG A 234 37.46 12.10 2.82
CA ARG A 234 36.21 12.85 2.89
C ARG A 234 35.41 12.45 4.12
N GLU A 235 35.03 13.45 4.90
CA GLU A 235 34.10 13.34 6.03
C GLU A 235 32.70 13.75 5.56
N TYR A 236 31.67 13.05 6.00
CA TYR A 236 30.26 13.34 5.72
C TYR A 236 29.52 13.59 7.03
#